data_AF-A0A4Z0QJA0-F1
#
_entry.id   AF-A0A4Z0QJA0-F1
#
_cell.length_a   1.000
_cell.length_b   1.000
_cell.length_c   1.000
_cell.angle_alpha   90.00
_cell.angle_beta   90.00
_cell.angle_gamma   90.00
#
_symmetry.space_group_name_H-M   'P 1'
#
loop_
_entity.id
_entity.type
_entity.pdbx_description
1 polymer ?
#
loop_
_entity_poly.entity_id
_entity_poly.type
_entity_poly.pdbx_seq_one_letter_code
_entity_poly.pdbx_strand_id
1 'polypeptide(L)' 'MSSQQALQDRILKEIIDRIPPREVSAPYVKNGYRYRYIYEPGCEYAIYQRQSALSEEW' A
#
# COMPACT_ATOMS: atom_id res chain seq x y z
N MET A 1 -18.99 4.52 24.91
CA MET A 1 -17.74 4.59 24.13
C MET A 1 -17.06 5.98 24.20
N SER A 2 -17.64 7.00 24.86
CA SER A 2 -17.09 8.37 24.84
C SER A 2 -15.82 8.60 25.69
N SER A 3 -15.60 7.81 26.75
CA SER A 3 -14.49 8.06 27.70
C SER A 3 -13.10 7.83 27.14
N GLN A 4 -12.96 7.12 26.02
CA GLN A 4 -11.66 6.77 25.43
C GLN A 4 -11.36 7.46 24.10
N GLN A 5 -12.19 8.41 23.65
CA GLN A 5 -12.05 9.04 22.33
C GLN A 5 -10.65 9.67 22.14
N ALA A 6 -10.17 10.43 23.13
CA ALA A 6 -8.85 11.06 23.05
C ALA A 6 -7.69 10.07 22.94
N LEU A 7 -7.83 8.86 23.52
CA LEU A 7 -6.84 7.80 23.37
C LEU A 7 -6.92 7.17 21.97
N GLN A 8 -8.13 6.93 21.47
CA GLN A 8 -8.36 6.39 20.13
C GLN A 8 -7.80 7.30 19.05
N ASP A 9 -8.05 8.60 19.14
CA ASP A 9 -7.57 9.58 18.15
C ASP A 9 -6.04 9.63 18.12
N ARG A 10 -5.39 9.57 19.29
CA ARG A 10 -3.92 9.54 19.40
C ARG A 10 -3.34 8.29 18.74
N ILE A 11 -3.87 7.13 19.08
CA ILE A 11 -3.39 5.85 18.54
C ILE A 11 -3.66 5.77 17.04
N LEU A 12 -4.82 6.22 16.57
CA LEU A 12 -5.14 6.28 15.14
C LEU A 12 -4.12 7.15 14.40
N LYS A 13 -3.81 8.32 14.95
CA LYS A 13 -2.78 9.21 14.37
C LYS A 13 -1.40 8.52 14.33
N GLU A 14 -0.98 7.88 15.41
CA GLU A 14 0.29 7.16 15.44
C GLU A 14 0.36 6.00 14.44
N ILE A 15 -0.75 5.29 14.21
CA ILE A 15 -0.82 4.22 13.20
C ILE A 15 -0.68 4.82 11.80
N ILE A 16 -1.44 5.87 11.48
CA ILE A 16 -1.39 6.53 10.17
C ILE A 16 0.01 7.09 9.90
N ASP A 17 0.62 7.75 10.88
CA ASP A 17 1.95 8.35 10.74
C ASP A 17 3.07 7.31 10.52
N ARG A 18 2.84 6.03 10.88
CA ARG A 18 3.80 4.92 10.66
C ARG A 18 3.66 4.24 9.30
N ILE A 19 2.55 4.44 8.60
CA ILE A 19 2.30 3.82 7.29
C ILE A 19 2.81 4.79 6.21
N PRO A 20 3.67 4.34 5.27
CA PRO A 20 4.13 5.21 4.20
C PRO A 20 2.94 5.63 3.31
N PRO A 21 2.85 6.91 2.90
CA PRO A 21 1.76 7.37 2.04
C PRO A 21 1.68 6.66 0.69
N ARG A 22 2.81 6.12 0.22
CA ARG A 22 2.91 5.31 -0.99
C ARG A 22 3.59 4.00 -0.65
N GLU A 23 2.94 2.89 -0.95
CA GLU A 23 3.45 1.54 -0.69
C GLU A 23 3.44 0.72 -1.98
N VAL A 24 4.52 -0.03 -2.21
CA VAL A 24 4.67 -0.93 -3.36
C VAL A 24 5.00 -2.31 -2.84
N SER A 25 4.25 -3.32 -3.29
CA SER A 25 4.51 -4.70 -2.92
C SER A 25 5.85 -5.19 -3.46
N ALA A 26 6.48 -6.14 -2.76
CA ALA A 26 7.55 -6.93 -3.35
C ALA A 26 7.00 -7.66 -4.60
N PRO A 27 7.59 -7.44 -5.78
CA PRO A 27 7.04 -8.01 -6.99
C PRO A 27 7.41 -9.49 -7.16
N TYR A 28 6.56 -10.22 -7.87
CA TYR A 28 6.79 -11.63 -8.18
C TYR A 28 6.54 -11.94 -9.65
N VAL A 29 7.24 -12.93 -10.18
CA VAL A 29 7.10 -13.36 -11.58
C VAL A 29 6.21 -14.60 -11.67
N LYS A 30 5.23 -14.56 -12.58
CA LYS A 30 4.33 -15.68 -12.90
C LYS A 30 3.94 -15.62 -14.37
N ASN A 31 4.01 -16.75 -15.08
CA ASN A 31 3.58 -16.87 -16.48
C ASN A 31 4.15 -15.80 -17.44
N GLY A 32 5.42 -15.44 -17.28
CA GLY A 32 6.08 -14.43 -18.12
C GLY A 32 5.70 -12.97 -17.78
N TYR A 33 5.00 -12.74 -16.68
CA TYR A 33 4.68 -11.39 -16.19
C TYR A 33 5.17 -11.20 -14.76
N ARG A 34 5.55 -9.96 -14.44
CA ARG A 34 5.92 -9.49 -13.11
C ARG A 34 4.76 -8.71 -12.54
N TYR A 35 4.28 -9.12 -11.37
CA TYR A 35 3.09 -8.58 -10.72
C TYR A 35 3.48 -7.78 -9.49
N ARG A 36 2.74 -6.70 -9.23
CA ARG A 36 2.79 -5.94 -7.98
C ARG A 36 1.43 -5.29 -7.71
N TYR A 37 1.24 -4.86 -6.47
CA TYR A 37 0.22 -3.89 -6.14
C TYR A 37 0.83 -2.62 -5.58
N ILE A 38 0.17 -1.49 -5.81
CA ILE A 38 0.59 -0.17 -5.32
C ILE A 38 -0.58 0.47 -4.57
N TYR A 39 -0.30 1.01 -3.40
CA TYR A 39 -1.17 1.99 -2.74
C TYR A 39 -0.63 3.38 -3.06
N GLU A 40 -1.41 4.16 -3.80
CA GLU A 40 -1.08 5.56 -4.09
C GLU A 40 -1.61 6.48 -2.99
N PRO A 41 -0.95 7.62 -2.72
CA PRO A 41 -1.37 8.55 -1.66
C PRO A 41 -2.83 9.01 -1.84
N GLY A 42 -3.62 8.85 -0.78
CA GLY A 42 -5.04 9.23 -0.78
C GLY A 42 -5.98 8.21 -1.44
N CYS A 43 -5.45 7.10 -1.98
CA CYS A 43 -6.26 5.98 -2.43
C CYS A 43 -6.39 4.93 -1.32
N GLU A 44 -7.62 4.55 -1.02
CA GLU A 44 -7.91 3.50 -0.02
C GLU A 44 -7.61 2.08 -0.55
N TYR A 45 -7.70 1.89 -1.86
CA TYR A 45 -7.58 0.58 -2.51
C TYR A 45 -6.32 0.46 -3.36
N ALA A 46 -5.81 -0.77 -3.43
CA ALA A 46 -4.61 -1.08 -4.19
C ALA A 46 -4.86 -1.10 -5.71
N ILE A 47 -3.88 -0.62 -6.47
CA ILE A 47 -3.82 -0.75 -7.92
C ILE A 47 -2.99 -1.99 -8.26
N TYR A 48 -3.63 -2.97 -8.91
CA TYR A 48 -2.95 -4.19 -9.36
C TYR A 48 -2.32 -3.97 -10.72
N GLN A 49 -1.00 -4.12 -10.79
CA GLN A 49 -0.23 -3.94 -12.02
C GLN A 49 0.45 -5.23 -12.41
N ARG A 50 0.54 -5.46 -13.72
CA ARG A 50 1.40 -6.50 -14.30
C ARG A 50 2.20 -5.91 -15.44
N GLN A 51 3.38 -6.44 -15.63
CA GLN A 51 4.26 -6.07 -16.71
C GLN A 51 4.92 -7.31 -17.29
N SER A 52 5.27 -7.29 -18.59
CA SER A 52 6.07 -8.36 -19.18
C SER A 52 7.38 -8.54 -18.40
N ALA A 53 7.75 -9.79 -18.11
CA ALA A 53 9.00 -10.12 -17.43
C ALA A 53 10.24 -9.80 -18.30
N LEU A 54 10.05 -9.57 -19.59
CA LEU A 54 11.11 -9.17 -20.53
C LEU A 54 11.30 -7.65 -20.61
N SER A 55 10.41 -6.86 -19.99
CA SER A 55 10.51 -5.40 -19.97
C SER A 55 11.41 -4.96 -18.82
N GLU A 56 12.35 -4.06 -19.10
CA GLU A 56 13.22 -3.45 -18.09
C GLU A 56 12.54 -2.33 -17.29
N GLU A 57 11.49 -1.72 -17.85
CA GLU A 57 10.73 -0.64 -17.19
C GLU A 57 9.91 -1.18 -16.01
N TRP A 58 9.18 -0.32 -15.30
CA TRP A 58 8.28 -0.68 -14.19
C TRP A 58 7.00 0.14 -14.21
#